data_AF-A0AA38T9K7-F1
#
_entry.id   AF-A0AA38T9K7-F1
#
_cell.length_a   1.000
_cell.length_b   1.000
_cell.length_c   1.000
_cell.angle_alpha   90.00
_cell.angle_beta   90.00
_cell.angle_gamma   90.00
#
_symmetry.space_group_name_H-M   'P 1'
#
loop_
_entity.id
_entity.type
_entity.pdbx_description
1 polymer ?
#
loop_
_entity_poly.entity_id
_entity_poly.type
_entity_poly.pdbx_seq_one_letter_code
_entity_poly.pdbx_strand_id
1 'polypeptide(L)'
;MQITQAILEKNNGEDLFKVRVVKQILWIDGVRYELREIFGVGNSDAGFNDSDSGKECVICMTEPKDTAVLPCRHMCMCSECAKALRVQSNKCPICRQPIEELMEIKISTDDK
;
A
#
# COMPACT_ATOMS: atom_id res chain seq x y z
N MET A 1 9.39 19.48 4.04
CA MET A 1 8.74 19.62 5.37
C MET A 1 7.69 18.54 5.53
N GLN A 2 7.67 17.81 6.65
CA GLN A 2 6.67 16.79 6.95
C GLN A 2 5.78 17.23 8.12
N ILE A 3 4.46 17.06 7.99
CA ILE A 3 3.46 17.39 9.01
C ILE A 3 2.61 16.15 9.26
N THR A 4 2.52 15.74 10.53
CA THR A 4 1.59 14.70 10.99
C THR A 4 0.46 15.36 11.77
N GLN A 5 -0.77 15.22 11.28
CA GLN A 5 -1.98 15.63 12.00
C GLN A 5 -2.52 14.44 12.78
N ALA A 6 -2.74 14.63 14.08
CA ALA A 6 -3.26 13.60 14.97
C ALA A 6 -4.34 14.17 15.88
N ILE A 7 -5.27 13.30 16.32
CA ILE A 7 -6.30 13.60 17.30
C ILE A 7 -5.88 12.97 18.64
N LEU A 8 -6.04 13.74 19.72
CA LEU A 8 -5.92 13.28 21.10
C LEU A 8 -7.32 12.93 21.61
N GLU A 9 -7.59 11.64 21.81
CA GLU A 9 -8.85 11.13 22.34
C GLU A 9 -8.65 10.81 23.82
N LYS A 10 -9.41 11.45 24.72
CA LYS A 10 -9.37 11.14 26.15
C LYS A 10 -10.17 9.86 26.41
N ASN A 11 -9.59 8.90 27.12
CA ASN A 11 -10.33 7.70 27.51
C ASN A 11 -11.24 8.03 28.72
N ASN A 12 -12.53 7.78 28.62
CA ASN A 12 -13.48 8.12 29.69
C ASN A 12 -13.35 7.11 30.85
N GLY A 13 -12.44 7.40 31.78
CA GLY A 13 -12.20 6.58 32.97
C GLY A 13 -10.73 6.56 33.42
N GLU A 14 -9.81 7.00 32.56
CA GLU A 14 -8.38 7.05 32.85
C GLU A 14 -7.84 8.42 32.40
N ASP A 15 -6.85 8.99 33.09
CA ASP A 15 -6.14 10.22 32.64
C ASP A 15 -5.16 9.94 31.48
N LEU A 16 -5.49 8.96 30.64
CA LEU A 16 -4.73 8.52 29.49
C LEU A 16 -5.35 9.11 28.22
N PHE A 17 -4.50 9.76 27.42
CA PHE A 17 -4.84 10.20 26.07
C PHE A 17 -4.38 9.14 25.05
N LYS A 18 -5.27 8.77 24.14
CA LYS A 18 -4.95 7.99 22.96
C LYS A 18 -4.67 8.93 21.80
N VAL A 19 -3.50 8.79 21.17
CA VAL A 19 -3.17 9.54 19.96
C VAL A 19 -3.57 8.72 18.75
N ARG A 20 -4.33 9.31 17.82
CA ARG A 20 -4.65 8.70 16.53
C ARG A 20 -4.18 9.60 15.40
N VAL A 21 -3.28 9.09 14.55
CA VAL A 21 -2.84 9.79 13.35
C VAL A 21 -4.02 9.85 12.37
N VAL A 22 -4.32 11.05 11.86
CA VAL A 22 -5.40 11.28 10.90
C VAL A 22 -4.84 11.46 9.50
N LYS A 23 -3.71 12.17 9.39
CA LYS A 23 -3.17 12.56 8.09
C LYS A 23 -1.67 12.84 8.20
N GLN A 24 -0.94 12.44 7.18
CA GLN A 24 0.45 12.83 6.99
C GLN A 24 0.57 13.61 5.68
N ILE A 25 1.27 14.75 5.75
CA ILE A 25 1.42 15.69 4.64
C ILE A 25 2.91 15.94 4.44
N LEU A 26 3.37 15.82 3.20
CA LEU A 26 4.74 16.09 2.80
C LEU A 26 4.76 17.28 1.86
N TRP A 27 5.70 18.19 2.09
CA TRP A 27 6.00 19.32 1.23
C TRP A 27 7.38 19.14 0.63
N ILE A 28 7.45 19.04 -0.70
CA ILE A 28 8.67 18.92 -1.50
C ILE A 28 8.62 20.03 -2.55
N ASP A 29 9.62 20.90 -2.59
CA ASP A 29 9.76 21.97 -3.59
C ASP A 29 8.48 22.82 -3.78
N GLY A 30 7.79 23.13 -2.67
CA GLY A 30 6.55 23.90 -2.66
C GLY A 30 5.28 23.11 -3.02
N VAL A 31 5.41 21.84 -3.40
CA VAL A 31 4.28 20.96 -3.74
C VAL A 31 3.84 20.16 -2.51
N ARG A 32 2.52 20.11 -2.28
CA ARG A 32 1.89 19.40 -1.16
C ARG A 32 1.43 18.01 -1.58
N TYR A 33 1.94 16.98 -0.91
CA TYR A 33 1.55 15.58 -1.05
C TYR A 33 0.87 15.10 0.23
N GLU A 34 -0.24 14.38 0.08
CA GLU A 34 -0.84 13.62 1.18
C GLU A 34 -0.32 12.19 1.12
N LEU A 35 0.33 11.74 2.20
CA LEU A 35 0.82 10.38 2.29
C LEU A 35 -0.36 9.44 2.49
N ARG A 36 -0.41 8.38 1.68
CA ARG A 36 -1.42 7.34 1.75
C ARG A 36 -0.76 5.98 1.74
N GLU A 37 -1.35 5.06 2.48
CA GLU A 37 -0.92 3.67 2.49
C GLU A 37 -1.17 3.00 1.14
N ILE A 38 -0.31 2.02 0.85
CA ILE A 38 -0.46 1.10 -0.26
C ILE A 38 -0.97 -0.22 0.31
N PHE A 39 -2.08 -0.70 -0.25
CA PHE A 39 -2.69 -1.93 0.22
C PHE A 39 -1.98 -3.13 -0.39
N GLY A 40 -1.76 -4.18 0.41
CA GLY A 40 -1.01 -5.36 -0.02
C GLY A 40 0.51 -5.24 0.18
N VAL A 41 0.98 -4.14 0.76
CA VAL A 41 2.36 -3.95 1.26
C VAL A 41 2.35 -4.21 2.76
N GLY A 42 2.30 -5.48 3.15
CA GLY A 42 2.27 -5.89 4.57
C GLY A 42 3.51 -6.72 4.92
N ASN A 43 4.22 -6.30 5.96
CA ASN A 43 5.06 -7.22 6.74
C ASN A 43 4.09 -8.09 7.55
N SER A 44 4.20 -9.40 7.41
CA SER A 44 3.27 -10.39 7.99
C SER A 44 3.25 -10.31 9.52
N ASP A 45 2.27 -9.63 10.11
CA ASP A 45 1.96 -9.76 11.54
C ASP A 45 0.46 -9.60 11.81
N ALA A 46 -0.29 -10.64 11.48
CA ALA A 46 -1.52 -11.04 12.17
C ALA A 46 -1.74 -12.53 11.90
N GLY A 47 -1.34 -13.35 12.87
CA GLY A 47 -1.21 -14.79 12.74
C GLY A 47 -2.45 -15.51 12.21
N PHE A 48 -2.24 -16.25 11.12
CA PHE A 48 -2.70 -17.63 10.93
C PHE A 48 -1.59 -18.34 10.13
N ASN A 49 -1.30 -19.58 10.49
CA ASN A 49 -0.26 -20.39 9.87
C ASN A 49 -0.34 -20.41 8.32
N ASP A 50 0.85 -20.42 7.72
CA ASP A 50 1.24 -21.18 6.53
C ASP A 50 1.47 -20.41 5.21
N SER A 51 2.67 -20.62 4.66
CA SER A 51 3.20 -20.26 3.34
C SER A 51 3.45 -18.78 3.00
N ASP A 52 4.53 -18.54 2.24
CA ASP A 52 4.96 -17.28 1.60
C ASP A 52 3.93 -16.67 0.60
N SER A 53 2.71 -17.22 0.55
CA SER A 53 1.64 -16.95 -0.42
C SER A 53 1.06 -15.52 -0.36
N GLY A 54 1.46 -14.72 0.62
CA GLY A 54 1.06 -13.33 0.76
C GLY A 54 1.92 -12.33 -0.02
N LYS A 55 3.09 -12.72 -0.53
CA LYS A 55 4.05 -11.78 -1.18
C LYS A 55 4.09 -11.87 -2.69
N GLU A 56 3.59 -12.95 -3.25
CA GLU A 56 3.61 -13.23 -4.68
C GLU A 56 2.47 -12.52 -5.42
N CYS A 57 2.70 -12.25 -6.71
CA CYS A 57 1.71 -11.72 -7.62
C CYS A 57 0.50 -12.65 -7.69
N VAL A 58 -0.71 -12.11 -7.51
CA VAL A 58 -1.97 -12.89 -7.53
C VAL A 58 -2.33 -13.46 -8.91
N ILE A 59 -1.55 -13.14 -9.95
CA ILE A 59 -1.80 -13.59 -11.33
C ILE A 59 -0.87 -14.74 -11.68
N CYS A 60 0.46 -14.56 -11.54
CA CYS A 60 1.41 -15.62 -11.84
C CYS A 60 1.71 -16.55 -10.66
N MET A 61 1.49 -16.10 -9.42
CA MET A 61 1.82 -16.85 -8.20
C MET A 61 3.29 -17.30 -8.18
N THR A 62 4.20 -16.43 -8.63
CA THR A 62 5.64 -16.75 -8.76
C THR A 62 6.49 -15.53 -8.44
N GLU A 63 6.28 -14.44 -9.17
CA GLU A 63 7.06 -13.21 -8.97
C GLU A 63 6.53 -12.40 -7.79
N PRO A 64 7.38 -11.70 -7.03
CA PRO A 64 6.93 -10.82 -5.95
C PRO A 64 6.08 -9.66 -6.46
N LYS A 65 5.21 -9.15 -5.59
CA LYS A 65 4.46 -7.91 -5.85
C LYS A 65 5.44 -6.74 -5.89
N ASP A 66 5.44 -6.00 -6.98
CA ASP A 66 6.28 -4.81 -7.17
C ASP A 66 5.49 -3.62 -7.78
N THR A 67 4.19 -3.79 -8.05
CA THR A 67 3.43 -2.80 -8.82
C THR A 67 2.14 -2.41 -8.11
N ALA A 68 2.01 -1.12 -7.79
CA ALA A 68 0.80 -0.52 -7.26
C ALA A 68 -0.09 0.01 -8.40
N VAL A 69 -1.39 -0.26 -8.28
CA VAL A 69 -2.41 0.24 -9.21
C VAL A 69 -2.97 1.57 -8.70
N LEU A 70 -2.99 2.60 -9.54
CA LEU A 70 -3.62 3.88 -9.23
C LEU A 70 -4.95 4.06 -9.96
N PRO A 71 -5.97 4.67 -9.31
CA PRO A 71 -5.91 5.40 -8.04
C PRO A 71 -6.18 4.55 -6.77
N CYS A 72 -6.46 3.25 -6.93
CA CYS A 72 -6.95 2.40 -5.82
C CYS A 72 -5.86 1.98 -4.81
N ARG A 73 -4.59 2.10 -5.18
CA ARG A 73 -3.38 1.79 -4.39
C ARG A 73 -3.23 0.32 -3.97
N HIS A 74 -3.86 -0.61 -4.69
CA HIS A 74 -3.61 -2.03 -4.47
C HIS A 74 -2.32 -2.46 -5.16
N MET A 75 -1.40 -3.04 -4.39
CA MET A 75 -0.19 -3.69 -4.86
C MET A 75 -0.38 -5.20 -4.74
N CYS A 76 -0.79 -5.82 -5.83
CA CYS A 76 -1.17 -7.24 -5.86
C CYS A 76 -0.51 -8.01 -7.01
N MET A 77 0.35 -7.37 -7.80
CA MET A 77 0.92 -7.96 -9.01
C MET A 77 2.37 -7.58 -9.20
N CYS A 78 3.10 -8.43 -9.93
CA CYS A 78 4.38 -8.08 -10.51
C CYS A 78 4.18 -7.19 -11.76
N SER A 79 5.23 -6.49 -12.16
CA SER A 79 5.22 -5.50 -13.23
C SER A 79 4.91 -6.10 -14.60
N GLU A 80 5.34 -7.33 -14.85
CA GLU A 80 5.01 -8.06 -16.09
C GLU A 80 3.51 -8.36 -16.20
N CYS A 81 2.93 -8.95 -15.14
CA CYS A 81 1.50 -9.23 -15.09
C CYS A 81 0.67 -7.95 -15.14
N ALA A 82 1.15 -6.86 -14.53
CA ALA A 82 0.48 -5.56 -14.58
C ALA A 82 0.37 -5.00 -16.00
N LYS A 83 1.48 -5.05 -16.75
CA LYS A 83 1.52 -4.59 -18.15
C LYS A 83 0.57 -5.41 -19.03
N ALA A 84 0.56 -6.73 -18.87
CA ALA A 84 -0.37 -7.60 -19.59
C ALA A 84 -1.84 -7.31 -19.23
N LEU A 85 -2.15 -7.15 -17.94
CA LEU A 85 -3.51 -6.90 -17.46
C LEU A 85 -4.06 -5.56 -17.95
N ARG A 86 -3.20 -4.54 -18.07
CA ARG A 86 -3.57 -3.21 -18.60
C ARG A 86 -4.11 -3.29 -20.02
N VAL A 87 -3.58 -4.17 -20.86
CA VAL A 87 -4.05 -4.37 -22.23
C VAL A 87 -5.31 -5.22 -22.29
N GLN A 88 -5.43 -6.24 -21.44
CA GLN A 88 -6.53 -7.21 -21.50
C GLN A 88 -7.82 -6.68 -20.87
N SER A 89 -7.76 -6.16 -19.64
CA SER A 89 -8.95 -5.79 -18.87
C SER A 89 -8.93 -4.35 -18.35
N ASN A 90 -7.73 -3.79 -18.16
CA ASN A 90 -7.51 -2.47 -17.56
C ASN A 90 -8.23 -2.26 -16.22
N LYS A 91 -8.36 -3.31 -15.39
CA LYS A 91 -9.02 -3.25 -14.08
C LYS A 91 -8.15 -3.88 -12.99
N CYS A 92 -8.17 -3.29 -11.79
CA CYS A 92 -7.52 -3.86 -10.61
C CYS A 92 -8.13 -5.24 -10.24
N PRO A 93 -7.33 -6.30 -10.00
CA PRO A 93 -7.84 -7.61 -9.60
C PRO A 93 -8.58 -7.60 -8.25
N ILE A 94 -8.21 -6.69 -7.34
CA ILE A 94 -8.76 -6.65 -5.99
C ILE A 94 -10.10 -5.93 -5.94
N CYS A 95 -10.15 -4.71 -6.47
CA CYS A 95 -11.32 -3.83 -6.34
C CYS A 95 -12.06 -3.55 -7.64
N ARG A 96 -11.56 -4.05 -8.78
CA ARG A 96 -12.11 -3.87 -10.14
C ARG A 96 -12.19 -2.43 -10.64
N GLN A 97 -11.63 -1.46 -9.90
CA GLN A 97 -11.49 -0.09 -10.41
C GLN A 97 -10.62 -0.06 -11.67
N PRO A 98 -10.94 0.81 -12.66
CA PRO A 98 -10.09 1.02 -13.82
C PRO A 98 -8.67 1.43 -13.42
N ILE A 99 -7.69 0.93 -14.16
CA ILE A 99 -6.28 1.31 -14.00
C ILE A 99 -6.06 2.62 -14.74
N GLU A 100 -5.69 3.67 -14.02
CA GLU A 100 -5.26 4.94 -14.61
C GLU A 100 -3.74 4.92 -14.82
N GLU A 101 -3.01 4.53 -13.78
CA GLU A 101 -1.55 4.49 -13.74
C GLU A 101 -1.06 3.23 -13.02
N LEU A 102 0.11 2.74 -13.43
CA LEU A 102 0.83 1.66 -12.77
C LEU A 102 2.14 2.24 -12.25
N MET A 103 2.39 2.07 -10.95
CA MET A 103 3.60 2.55 -10.28
C MET A 103 4.42 1.36 -9.81
N GLU A 104 5.60 1.18 -10.39
CA GLU A 104 6.57 0.18 -9.94
C GLU A 104 7.28 0.69 -8.67
N ILE A 105 7.34 -0.16 -7.65
CA ILE A 105 7.92 0.12 -6.34
C ILE A 105 8.95 -0.97 -6.06
N LYS A 106 10.23 -0.60 -6.16
CA LYS A 106 11.34 -1.50 -5.83
C LYS A 106 11.51 -1.51 -4.32
N ILE A 107 11.15 -2.63 -3.69
CA ILE A 107 11.46 -2.88 -2.29
C ILE A 107 12.88 -3.45 -2.26
N SER A 108 13.85 -2.69 -1.75
CA SER A 108 15.19 -3.20 -1.49
C SER A 108 15.10 -4.19 -0.32
N THR A 109 15.29 -5.48 -0.60
CA THR A 109 15.51 -6.50 0.41
C THR A 109 16.94 -6.39 0.93
N ASP A 110 17.27 -5.29 1.62
CA ASP A 110 18.50 -5.20 2.41
C ASP A 110 18.21 -5.74 3.82
N ASP A 111 17.97 -7.05 3.91
CA ASP A 111 18.02 -7.80 5.16
C ASP A 111 18.80 -9.10 4.87
N LYS A 112 20.08 -9.09 5.23
CA LYS A 112 20.93 -10.28 5.34
C LYS A 112 20.53 -11.13 6.54
#